data_AF-A0A353H557-F1
#
_entry.id   AF-A0A353H557-F1
#
_cell.length_a   1.000
_cell.length_b   1.000
_cell.length_c   1.000
_cell.angle_alpha   90.00
_cell.angle_beta   90.00
_cell.angle_gamma   90.00
#
_symmetry.space_group_name_H-M   'P 1'
#
loop_
_entity.id
_entity.type
_entity.pdbx_description
1 polymer ?
#
loop_
_entity_poly.entity_id
_entity_poly.type
_entity_poly.pdbx_seq_one_letter_code
_entity_poly.pdbx_strand_id
1 'polypeptide(L)'
;MDEEEYNKKYANLRILKSIQEYLNIDSSSPTAIYPIRVPDDFLYQVLKSQGPDNADKLIHHIFTLGLSLWSEKFYNEAFGSSRSLEEFIELVKIRNRERK
;
A
#
# COMPACT_ATOMS: atom_id res chain seq x y z
N MET A 1 -10.78 -2.55 23.40
CA MET A 1 -10.48 -3.23 22.14
C MET A 1 -10.35 -4.71 22.44
N ASP A 2 -11.25 -5.49 21.87
CA ASP A 2 -11.18 -6.94 21.95
C ASP A 2 -10.03 -7.49 21.08
N GLU A 3 -9.79 -8.80 21.16
CA GLU A 3 -8.68 -9.44 20.46
C GLU A 3 -8.89 -9.48 18.93
N GLU A 4 -10.15 -9.58 18.48
CA GLU A 4 -10.50 -9.61 17.06
C GLU A 4 -10.26 -8.24 16.39
N GLU A 5 -10.75 -7.18 17.01
CA GLU A 5 -10.53 -5.79 16.61
C GLU A 5 -9.04 -5.45 16.62
N TYR A 6 -8.28 -5.91 17.63
CA TYR A 6 -6.84 -5.74 17.66
C TYR A 6 -6.15 -6.43 16.48
N ASN A 7 -6.46 -7.70 16.24
CA ASN A 7 -5.83 -8.48 15.16
C ASN A 7 -6.12 -7.85 13.79
N LYS A 8 -7.35 -7.37 13.58
CA LYS A 8 -7.75 -6.64 12.38
C LYS A 8 -6.96 -5.34 12.21
N LYS A 9 -6.92 -4.48 13.24
CA LYS A 9 -6.14 -3.23 13.19
C LYS A 9 -4.64 -3.47 13.02
N TYR A 10 -4.11 -4.55 13.61
CA TYR A 10 -2.71 -4.93 13.46
C TYR A 10 -2.39 -5.36 12.02
N ALA A 11 -3.27 -6.14 11.37
CA ALA A 11 -3.14 -6.47 9.96
C ALA A 11 -3.20 -5.20 9.09
N ASN A 12 -4.16 -4.31 9.35
CA ASN A 12 -4.30 -3.05 8.61
C ASN A 12 -3.05 -2.17 8.74
N LEU A 13 -2.48 -2.06 9.94
CA LEU A 13 -1.22 -1.34 10.18
C LEU A 13 -0.08 -1.91 9.35
N ARG A 14 0.05 -3.23 9.28
CA ARG A 14 1.10 -3.90 8.48
C ARG A 14 0.91 -3.67 6.97
N ILE A 15 -0.32 -3.71 6.49
CA ILE A 15 -0.65 -3.42 5.09
C ILE A 15 -0.25 -1.98 4.76
N LEU A 16 -0.68 -1.00 5.57
CA LEU A 16 -0.33 0.41 5.38
C LEU A 16 1.19 0.62 5.37
N LYS A 17 1.92 0.00 6.31
CA LYS A 17 3.37 0.08 6.36
C LYS A 17 4.02 -0.48 5.09
N SER A 18 3.54 -1.64 4.61
CA SER A 18 4.07 -2.24 3.37
C SER A 18 3.82 -1.38 2.14
N ILE A 19 2.69 -0.66 2.07
CA ILE A 19 2.40 0.27 0.98
C ILE A 19 3.31 1.50 1.07
N GLN A 20 3.49 2.06 2.28
CA GLN A 20 4.43 3.18 2.49
C GLN A 20 5.84 2.79 2.07
N GLU A 21 6.28 1.57 2.41
CA GLU A 21 7.56 1.03 1.95
C GLU A 21 7.61 0.94 0.42
N TYR A 22 6.59 0.38 -0.24
CA TYR A 22 6.52 0.26 -1.69
C TYR A 22 6.56 1.62 -2.42
N LEU A 23 5.85 2.63 -1.90
CA LEU A 23 5.79 3.98 -2.48
C LEU A 23 7.10 4.76 -2.29
N ASN A 24 7.97 4.33 -1.36
CA ASN A 24 9.30 4.89 -1.22
C ASN A 24 10.20 4.36 -2.35
N ILE A 25 10.67 5.29 -3.18
CA ILE A 25 11.44 5.05 -4.42
C ILE A 25 12.75 4.27 -4.17
N ASP A 26 13.24 4.25 -2.93
CA ASP A 26 14.47 3.55 -2.53
C ASP A 26 14.24 2.10 -2.04
N SER A 27 13.00 1.59 -2.05
CA SER A 27 12.73 0.23 -1.57
C SER A 27 12.96 -0.83 -2.66
N SER A 28 13.89 -1.75 -2.41
CA SER A 28 14.27 -2.82 -3.34
C SER A 28 13.30 -4.01 -3.33
N SER A 29 12.00 -3.81 -3.07
CA SER A 29 11.09 -4.95 -2.82
C SER A 29 10.51 -5.54 -4.12
N PRO A 30 10.84 -6.80 -4.50
CA PRO A 30 10.67 -7.28 -5.86
C PRO A 30 9.55 -8.33 -6.02
N THR A 31 8.55 -8.37 -5.13
CA THR A 31 7.52 -9.43 -5.18
C THR A 31 6.35 -9.09 -6.10
N ALA A 32 6.32 -9.66 -7.31
CA ALA A 32 5.17 -9.62 -8.20
C ALA A 32 4.28 -10.86 -7.99
N ILE A 33 2.99 -10.68 -7.68
CA ILE A 33 2.06 -11.79 -7.39
C ILE A 33 1.12 -12.10 -8.58
N TYR A 34 0.83 -11.13 -9.45
CA TYR A 34 -0.04 -11.36 -10.61
C TYR A 34 0.10 -10.24 -11.66
N PRO A 35 -0.01 -10.52 -12.97
CA PRO A 35 0.05 -9.48 -14.00
C PRO A 35 -1.16 -8.53 -13.92
N ILE A 36 -0.89 -7.24 -13.94
CA ILE A 36 -1.92 -6.19 -14.05
C ILE A 36 -2.51 -6.27 -15.47
N ARG A 37 -3.85 -6.38 -15.57
CA ARG A 37 -4.53 -6.29 -16.85
C ARG A 37 -4.63 -4.83 -17.27
N VAL A 38 -4.16 -4.54 -18.47
CA VAL A 38 -4.17 -3.19 -19.06
C VAL A 38 -5.02 -3.23 -20.32
N PRO A 39 -5.86 -2.21 -20.61
CA PRO A 39 -6.65 -2.20 -21.84
C PRO A 39 -5.78 -2.24 -23.09
N ASP A 40 -6.12 -3.12 -24.03
CA ASP A 40 -5.28 -3.45 -25.19
C ASP A 40 -4.94 -2.23 -26.06
N ASP A 41 -5.95 -1.43 -26.43
CA ASP A 41 -5.72 -0.25 -27.28
C ASP A 41 -4.90 0.81 -26.55
N PHE A 42 -5.15 1.04 -25.26
CA PHE A 42 -4.31 1.94 -24.44
C PHE A 42 -2.85 1.50 -24.44
N LEU A 43 -2.58 0.22 -24.16
CA LEU A 43 -1.23 -0.33 -24.19
C LEU A 43 -0.60 -0.18 -25.58
N TYR A 44 -1.34 -0.53 -26.63
CA TYR A 44 -0.87 -0.45 -28.01
C TYR A 44 -0.52 0.98 -28.44
N GLN A 45 -1.40 1.95 -28.19
CA GLN A 45 -1.17 3.34 -28.57
C GLN A 45 0.03 3.94 -27.82
N VAL A 46 0.19 3.62 -26.53
CA VAL A 46 1.33 4.12 -25.74
C VAL A 46 2.62 3.45 -26.19
N LEU A 47 2.64 2.13 -26.38
CA LEU A 47 3.81 1.42 -26.90
C LEU A 47 4.26 1.98 -28.25
N LYS A 48 3.30 2.22 -29.15
CA LYS A 48 3.57 2.75 -30.49
C LYS A 48 4.09 4.18 -30.48
N SER A 49 3.59 5.03 -29.58
CA SER A 49 3.92 6.46 -29.54
C SER A 49 5.13 6.80 -28.65
N GLN A 50 5.36 6.03 -27.59
CA GLN A 50 6.33 6.37 -26.54
C GLN A 50 7.37 5.28 -26.26
N GLY A 51 7.19 4.08 -26.84
CA GLY A 51 8.10 2.95 -26.63
C GLY A 51 7.86 2.16 -25.33
N PRO A 52 8.51 1.00 -25.19
CA PRO A 52 8.28 0.07 -24.08
C PRO A 52 8.64 0.64 -22.70
N ASP A 53 9.77 1.33 -22.57
CA ASP A 53 10.21 1.86 -21.28
C ASP A 53 9.24 2.91 -20.72
N ASN A 54 8.70 3.76 -21.59
CA ASN A 54 7.75 4.78 -21.18
C ASN A 54 6.36 4.19 -20.92
N ALA A 55 5.96 3.15 -21.66
CA ALA A 55 4.73 2.41 -21.37
C ALA A 55 4.78 1.75 -19.99
N ASP A 56 5.90 1.10 -19.66
CA ASP A 56 6.12 0.48 -18.36
C ASP A 56 6.10 1.52 -17.22
N LYS A 57 6.86 2.61 -17.37
CA LYS A 57 6.84 3.74 -16.41
C LYS A 57 5.44 4.32 -16.22
N LEU A 58 4.67 4.46 -17.30
CA LEU A 58 3.30 4.98 -17.23
C LEU A 58 2.38 4.02 -16.46
N ILE A 59 2.43 2.72 -16.75
CA ILE A 59 1.63 1.71 -16.04
C ILE A 59 2.00 1.69 -14.55
N HIS A 60 3.30 1.70 -14.25
CA HIS A 60 3.79 1.76 -12.88
C HIS A 60 3.33 3.04 -12.17
N HIS A 61 3.35 4.18 -12.86
CA HIS A 61 2.85 5.45 -12.31
C HIS A 61 1.35 5.40 -12.01
N ILE A 62 0.53 4.87 -12.94
CA ILE A 62 -0.90 4.68 -12.74
C ILE A 62 -1.17 3.79 -11.51
N PHE A 63 -0.42 2.68 -11.39
CA PHE A 63 -0.54 1.79 -10.24
C PHE A 63 -0.17 2.49 -8.94
N THR A 64 0.94 3.23 -8.90
CA THR A 64 1.42 3.99 -7.74
C THR A 64 0.39 5.04 -7.29
N LEU A 65 -0.19 5.78 -8.25
CA LEU A 65 -1.26 6.74 -7.98
C LEU A 65 -2.50 6.07 -7.37
N GLY A 66 -2.96 4.97 -7.99
CA GLY A 66 -4.11 4.21 -7.50
C GLY A 66 -3.86 3.64 -6.10
N LEU A 67 -2.66 3.11 -5.85
CA LEU A 67 -2.27 2.56 -4.57
C LEU A 67 -2.22 3.63 -3.47
N SER A 68 -1.71 4.83 -3.79
CA SER A 68 -1.70 5.98 -2.88
C SER A 68 -3.12 6.39 -2.48
N LEU A 69 -4.01 6.61 -3.45
CA LEU A 69 -5.40 6.97 -3.20
C LEU A 69 -6.15 5.90 -2.39
N TRP A 70 -5.94 4.62 -2.73
CA TRP A 70 -6.56 3.52 -2.00
C TRP A 70 -6.05 3.44 -0.56
N SER A 71 -4.75 3.64 -0.34
CA SER A 71 -4.14 3.58 0.99
C SER A 71 -4.69 4.65 1.94
N GLU A 72 -5.00 5.84 1.42
CA GLU A 72 -5.61 6.92 2.20
C GLU A 72 -7.02 6.55 2.64
N LYS A 73 -7.84 6.03 1.72
CA LYS A 73 -9.18 5.54 2.04
C LYS A 73 -9.13 4.39 3.06
N PHE A 74 -8.25 3.43 2.85
CA PHE A 74 -8.05 2.30 3.75
C PHE A 74 -7.61 2.73 5.15
N TYR A 75 -6.71 3.72 5.24
CA TYR A 75 -6.30 4.33 6.50
C TYR A 75 -7.49 4.98 7.24
N ASN A 76 -8.29 5.77 6.53
CA ASN A 76 -9.46 6.43 7.11
C ASN A 76 -10.51 5.41 7.60
N GLU A 77 -10.71 4.31 6.88
CA GLU A 77 -11.61 3.23 7.32
C GLU A 77 -11.06 2.46 8.53
N ALA A 78 -9.74 2.24 8.59
CA ALA A 78 -9.11 1.44 9.64
C ALA A 78 -8.88 2.21 10.96
N PHE A 79 -8.51 3.49 10.86
CA PHE A 79 -8.07 4.29 12.01
C PHE A 79 -8.82 5.62 12.14
N GLY A 80 -9.27 6.21 11.02
CA GLY A 80 -10.09 7.43 10.98
C GLY A 80 -9.39 8.73 11.39
N SER A 81 -8.26 8.66 12.11
CA SER A 81 -7.46 9.83 12.49
C SER A 81 -6.03 9.45 12.88
N SER A 82 -5.11 10.42 12.85
CA SER A 82 -3.71 10.24 13.24
C SER A 82 -3.60 9.85 14.71
N ARG A 83 -4.39 10.50 15.56
CA ARG A 83 -4.48 10.20 16.99
C ARG A 83 -4.84 8.72 17.26
N SER A 84 -5.87 8.21 16.58
CA SER A 84 -6.29 6.80 16.72
C SER A 84 -5.21 5.82 16.29
N LEU A 85 -4.48 6.14 15.23
CA LEU A 85 -3.31 5.35 14.79
C LEU A 85 -2.19 5.39 15.83
N GLU A 86 -1.83 6.55 16.37
CA GLU A 86 -0.80 6.71 17.38
C GLU A 86 -1.14 5.95 18.66
N GLU A 87 -2.37 6.07 19.14
CA GLU A 87 -2.88 5.31 20.28
C GLU A 87 -2.76 3.79 20.04
N PHE A 88 -3.10 3.32 18.84
CA PHE A 88 -2.95 1.92 18.48
C PHE A 88 -1.48 1.47 18.41
N ILE A 89 -0.58 2.30 17.88
CA ILE A 89 0.86 2.01 17.82
C ILE A 89 1.44 1.86 19.24
N GLU A 90 1.05 2.73 20.18
CA GLU A 90 1.47 2.60 21.57
C GLU A 90 0.97 1.31 22.21
N LEU A 91 -0.29 0.92 21.95
CA LEU A 91 -0.82 -0.36 22.42
C LEU A 91 -0.02 -1.56 21.88
N VAL A 92 0.38 -1.54 20.60
CA VAL A 92 1.24 -2.56 20.00
C VAL A 92 2.60 -2.61 20.70
N LYS A 93 3.20 -1.45 21.00
CA LYS A 93 4.50 -1.38 21.72
C LYS A 93 4.42 -1.98 23.12
N ILE A 94 3.35 -1.68 23.87
CA ILE A 94 3.13 -2.22 25.22
C ILE A 94 3.01 -3.73 25.17
N ARG A 95 2.14 -4.28 24.31
CA ARG A 95 1.96 -5.74 24.15
C ARG A 95 3.25 -6.46 23.75
N ASN A 96 4.06 -5.84 22.90
CA ASN A 96 5.35 -6.41 22.49
C ASN A 96 6.40 -6.39 23.61
N ARG A 97 6.29 -5.50 24.60
CA ARG A 97 7.15 -5.49 25.80
C ARG A 97 6.70 -6.52 26.82
N GLU A 98 5.39 -6.69 27.02
CA GLU A 98 4.82 -7.66 27.97
C GLU A 98 5.00 -9.13 27.53
N ARG A 99 5.19 -9.36 26.23
CA ARG A 99 5.47 -10.70 25.66
C ARG A 99 6.97 -11.05 25.57
N LYS A 100 7.87 -10.13 25.96
CA LYS A 100 9.32 -10.34 26.00
C LYS A 100 9.78 -10.66 27.41
#